data_AF-A0A915L391-F1
#
_entry.id   AF-A0A915L391-F1
#
_cell.length_a   1.000
_cell.length_b   1.000
_cell.length_c   1.000
_cell.angle_alpha   90.00
_cell.angle_beta   90.00
_cell.angle_gamma   90.00
#
_symmetry.space_group_name_H-M   'P 1'
#
loop_
_entity.id
_entity.type
_entity.pdbx_description
1 polymer ?
#
loop_
_entity_poly.entity_id
_entity_poly.type
_entity_poly.pdbx_seq_one_letter_code
_entity_poly.pdbx_strand_id
1 'polypeptide(L)'
;MPTRPSKSNTYGSDFPVDKNRSLELKFKSIKFATHNITGGTIAHAFYPRSGQIHFDDDEWWTAPIKFLNKEERHYHDPRWNSDSTNLLAVAVHEIGHALGLPHNNADRNSIMFPYYNPEHEEPKLAETDIRLMRYLYAFFCLLFINIFAPSTMKH
;
A
#
# COMPACT_ATOMS: atom_id res chain seq x y z
N MET A 1 -12.61 -27.88 -3.75
CA MET A 1 -11.81 -26.65 -3.67
C MET A 1 -12.27 -25.72 -4.78
N PRO A 2 -12.53 -24.44 -4.51
CA PRO A 2 -12.86 -23.49 -5.56
C PRO A 2 -11.67 -23.36 -6.53
N THR A 3 -11.94 -23.40 -7.83
CA THR A 3 -10.92 -23.29 -8.87
C THR A 3 -10.76 -21.83 -9.29
N ARG A 4 -9.50 -21.36 -9.40
CA ARG A 4 -9.14 -20.01 -9.88
C ARG A 4 -9.79 -19.74 -11.24
N PRO A 5 -10.50 -18.61 -11.43
CA PRO A 5 -10.91 -18.16 -12.77
C PRO A 5 -9.67 -17.97 -13.64
N SER A 6 -9.64 -18.57 -14.84
CA SER A 6 -8.51 -18.45 -15.77
C SER A 6 -8.33 -16.99 -16.20
N LYS A 7 -7.17 -16.39 -15.90
CA LYS A 7 -6.80 -15.05 -16.38
C LYS A 7 -6.03 -15.17 -17.70
N SER A 8 -6.38 -14.37 -18.71
CA SER A 8 -5.62 -14.25 -19.95
C SER A 8 -4.42 -13.35 -19.74
N ASN A 9 -3.21 -13.86 -19.91
CA ASN A 9 -1.98 -13.07 -19.84
C ASN A 9 -1.84 -12.19 -21.08
N THR A 10 -2.03 -10.88 -20.93
CA THR A 10 -1.58 -9.88 -21.90
C THR A 10 -0.28 -9.24 -21.38
N TYR A 11 0.84 -9.67 -21.93
CA TYR A 11 2.17 -9.15 -21.59
C TYR A 11 2.38 -7.78 -22.26
N GLY A 12 2.33 -6.71 -21.46
CA GLY A 12 2.66 -5.33 -21.89
C GLY A 12 4.03 -4.90 -21.40
N SER A 13 4.85 -4.37 -22.30
CA SER A 13 6.12 -3.67 -22.04
C SER A 13 5.95 -2.52 -21.03
N ASP A 14 7.03 -2.10 -20.38
CA ASP A 14 7.06 -0.96 -19.46
C ASP A 14 6.29 0.25 -20.03
N PHE A 15 5.33 0.74 -19.24
CA PHE A 15 4.51 1.87 -19.63
C PHE A 15 5.24 3.19 -19.29
N PRO A 16 5.14 4.22 -20.14
CA PRO A 16 5.75 5.51 -19.86
C PRO A 16 5.13 6.13 -18.60
N VAL A 17 5.97 6.71 -17.74
CA VAL A 17 5.54 7.47 -16.56
C VAL A 17 4.69 8.66 -17.00
N ASP A 18 3.42 8.70 -16.59
CA ASP A 18 2.55 9.86 -16.81
C ASP A 18 2.96 10.98 -15.85
N LYS A 19 3.68 11.99 -16.37
CA LYS A 19 4.15 13.15 -15.58
C LYS A 19 3.01 14.03 -15.05
N ASN A 20 1.77 13.82 -15.49
CA ASN A 20 0.60 14.56 -15.01
C ASN A 20 -0.11 13.86 -13.85
N ARG A 21 0.40 12.72 -13.36
CA ARG A 21 -0.14 12.00 -12.20
C ARG A 21 0.90 11.90 -11.10
N SER A 22 0.49 12.28 -9.88
CA SER A 22 1.35 12.17 -8.69
C SER A 22 1.37 10.76 -8.09
N LEU A 23 0.36 9.94 -8.40
CA LEU A 23 0.25 8.55 -7.94
C LEU A 23 -0.40 7.70 -9.05
N GLU A 24 0.17 6.53 -9.34
CA GLU A 24 -0.36 5.58 -10.32
C GLU A 24 -0.37 4.17 -9.73
N LEU A 25 -1.54 3.52 -9.66
CA LEU A 25 -1.70 2.15 -9.17
C LEU A 25 -1.97 1.21 -10.35
N LYS A 26 -1.23 0.09 -10.42
CA LYS A 26 -1.41 -0.94 -11.46
C LYS A 26 -1.33 -2.35 -10.89
N PHE A 27 -2.04 -3.23 -11.56
CA PHE A 27 -2.09 -4.66 -11.37
C PHE A 27 -1.32 -5.29 -12.54
N LYS A 28 -0.23 -6.03 -12.25
CA LYS A 28 0.61 -6.72 -13.25
C LYS A 28 1.42 -7.85 -12.60
N SER A 29 1.58 -8.98 -13.30
CA SER A 29 2.46 -10.06 -12.82
C SER A 29 3.89 -9.55 -12.57
N ILE A 30 4.33 -9.60 -11.31
CA ILE A 30 5.63 -9.02 -10.89
C ILE A 30 6.79 -9.96 -11.26
N LYS A 31 6.52 -11.27 -11.35
CA LYS A 31 7.49 -12.32 -11.72
C LYS A 31 8.24 -12.08 -13.03
N PHE A 32 7.69 -11.24 -13.92
CA PHE A 32 8.26 -10.96 -15.24
C PHE A 32 8.49 -9.46 -15.51
N ALA A 33 8.03 -8.57 -14.63
CA ALA A 33 8.01 -7.14 -14.90
C ALA A 33 9.26 -6.39 -14.41
N THR A 34 10.04 -6.96 -13.47
CA THR A 34 11.15 -6.23 -12.84
C THR A 34 12.33 -7.15 -12.56
N HIS A 35 13.47 -6.90 -13.22
CA HIS A 35 14.69 -7.72 -13.10
C HIS A 35 15.34 -7.71 -11.70
N ASN A 36 14.86 -6.87 -10.78
CA ASN A 36 15.43 -6.68 -9.43
C ASN A 36 14.51 -7.14 -8.29
N ILE A 37 13.34 -7.71 -8.60
CA ILE A 37 12.40 -8.18 -7.57
C ILE A 37 12.51 -9.70 -7.45
N THR A 38 12.90 -10.16 -6.27
CA THR A 38 13.03 -11.58 -5.95
C THR A 38 11.66 -12.24 -5.84
N GLY A 39 11.58 -13.55 -6.09
CA GLY A 39 10.32 -14.30 -5.90
C GLY A 39 9.75 -14.10 -4.49
N GLY A 40 8.42 -13.94 -4.40
CA GLY A 40 7.71 -13.70 -3.13
C GLY A 40 7.29 -12.25 -2.88
N THR A 41 7.60 -11.31 -3.78
CA THR A 41 7.10 -9.93 -3.70
C THR A 41 5.67 -9.83 -4.22
N ILE A 42 4.76 -9.44 -3.33
CA ILE A 42 3.32 -9.32 -3.60
C ILE A 42 2.91 -7.93 -4.14
N ALA A 43 3.70 -6.90 -3.86
CA ALA A 43 3.56 -5.55 -4.39
C ALA A 43 4.88 -4.76 -4.21
N HIS A 44 5.00 -3.62 -4.90
CA HIS A 44 6.06 -2.64 -4.63
C HIS A 44 5.61 -1.23 -5.05
N ALA A 45 6.26 -0.23 -4.47
CA ALA A 45 6.10 1.15 -4.84
C ALA A 45 7.45 1.85 -5.03
N PHE A 46 7.45 2.85 -5.90
CA PHE A 46 8.54 3.77 -6.04
C PHE A 46 8.33 4.99 -5.15
N TYR A 47 9.40 5.45 -4.52
CA TYR A 47 9.43 6.69 -3.73
C TYR A 47 8.86 7.91 -4.50
N PRO A 48 8.46 8.99 -3.78
CA PRO A 48 7.57 10.06 -4.27
C PRO A 48 7.85 10.68 -5.64
N ARG A 49 9.10 10.64 -6.12
CA ARG A 49 9.47 11.16 -7.43
C ARG A 49 8.75 10.44 -8.59
N SER A 50 8.38 9.18 -8.40
CA SER A 50 7.66 8.40 -9.41
C SER A 50 6.20 8.13 -9.04
N GLY A 51 5.88 7.91 -7.77
CA GLY A 51 4.51 7.63 -7.32
C GLY A 51 3.85 6.38 -7.92
N GLN A 52 4.61 5.51 -8.57
CA GLN A 52 4.10 4.28 -9.17
C GLN A 52 4.01 3.18 -8.11
N ILE A 53 2.88 2.48 -8.09
CA ILE A 53 2.59 1.34 -7.22
C ILE A 53 2.12 0.18 -8.08
N HIS A 54 2.75 -0.97 -7.92
CA HIS A 54 2.46 -2.19 -8.66
C HIS A 54 2.06 -3.31 -7.71
N PHE A 55 0.93 -3.96 -7.98
CA PHE A 55 0.43 -5.15 -7.29
C PHE A 55 0.63 -6.38 -8.18
N ASP A 56 1.08 -7.50 -7.60
CA ASP A 56 1.22 -8.74 -8.36
C ASP A 56 -0.14 -9.35 -8.70
N ASP A 57 -0.43 -9.50 -10.00
CA ASP A 57 -1.69 -10.07 -10.49
C ASP A 57 -1.82 -11.57 -10.29
N ASP A 58 -0.70 -12.21 -9.92
CA ASP A 58 -0.66 -13.60 -9.54
C ASP A 58 -1.19 -13.85 -8.13
N GLU A 59 -1.34 -12.81 -7.30
CA GLU A 59 -1.86 -12.90 -5.93
C GLU A 59 -3.38 -13.02 -5.88
N TRP A 60 -3.88 -13.70 -4.83
CA TRP A 60 -5.31 -13.77 -4.54
C TRP A 60 -5.75 -12.57 -3.70
N TRP A 61 -5.98 -11.44 -4.36
CA TRP A 61 -6.42 -10.22 -3.67
C TRP A 61 -7.80 -10.35 -3.04
N THR A 62 -7.90 -9.99 -1.76
CA THR A 62 -9.16 -9.94 -1.01
C THR A 62 -9.39 -8.57 -0.41
N ALA A 63 -10.67 -8.18 -0.32
CA ALA A 63 -11.05 -7.02 0.46
C ALA A 63 -11.00 -7.37 1.97
N PRO A 64 -10.76 -6.39 2.85
CA PRO A 64 -10.88 -6.61 4.30
C PRO A 64 -12.21 -7.26 4.67
N ILE A 65 -12.14 -8.27 5.54
CA ILE A 65 -13.29 -9.07 5.99
C ILE A 65 -14.46 -8.21 6.49
N LYS A 66 -14.17 -7.03 7.08
CA LYS A 66 -15.19 -6.08 7.56
C LYS A 66 -16.09 -5.49 6.47
N PHE A 67 -15.62 -5.44 5.23
CA PHE A 67 -16.38 -4.92 4.09
C PHE A 67 -17.18 -6.01 3.37
N LEU A 68 -17.02 -7.27 3.76
CA LEU A 68 -17.63 -8.42 3.12
C LEU A 68 -18.88 -8.86 3.87
N ASN A 69 -19.90 -9.29 3.12
CA ASN A 69 -21.08 -9.91 3.68
C ASN A 69 -20.76 -11.32 4.22
N LYS A 70 -21.73 -11.98 4.87
CA LYS A 70 -21.48 -13.29 5.52
C LYS A 70 -21.15 -14.40 4.50
N GLU A 71 -21.70 -14.34 3.29
CA GLU A 71 -21.47 -15.33 2.23
C GLU A 71 -20.09 -15.15 1.61
N GLU A 72 -19.69 -13.89 1.36
CA GLU A 72 -18.37 -13.53 0.84
C GLU A 72 -17.25 -13.89 1.83
N ARG A 73 -17.46 -13.67 3.14
CA ARG A 73 -16.44 -13.92 4.16
C ARG A 73 -15.89 -15.34 4.19
N HIS A 74 -16.71 -16.35 3.89
CA HIS A 74 -16.25 -17.73 3.88
C HIS A 74 -15.12 -17.97 2.85
N TYR A 75 -15.12 -17.19 1.77
CA TYR A 75 -14.16 -17.30 0.68
C TYR A 75 -12.88 -16.48 0.89
N HIS A 76 -12.96 -15.45 1.73
CA HIS A 76 -11.93 -14.42 1.92
C HIS A 76 -11.24 -14.50 3.28
N ASP A 77 -11.62 -15.47 4.11
CA ASP A 77 -11.01 -15.70 5.41
C ASP A 77 -9.72 -16.52 5.25
N PRO A 78 -8.57 -16.00 5.71
CA PRO A 78 -7.27 -16.67 5.55
C PRO A 78 -7.20 -18.02 6.27
N ARG A 79 -8.11 -18.32 7.21
CA ARG A 79 -8.26 -19.66 7.80
C ARG A 79 -8.73 -20.72 6.80
N TRP A 80 -9.41 -20.31 5.74
CA TRP A 80 -9.97 -21.19 4.71
C TRP A 80 -9.24 -21.07 3.36
N ASN A 81 -8.59 -19.93 3.12
CA ASN A 81 -7.78 -19.68 1.94
C ASN A 81 -6.43 -19.05 2.33
N SER A 82 -5.43 -19.90 2.60
CA SER A 82 -4.08 -19.48 2.99
C SER A 82 -3.36 -18.65 1.93
N ASP A 83 -3.84 -18.68 0.69
CA ASP A 83 -3.24 -17.97 -0.45
C ASP A 83 -3.85 -16.57 -0.62
N SER A 84 -4.78 -16.16 0.26
CA SER A 84 -5.43 -14.85 0.21
C SER A 84 -4.54 -13.72 0.73
N THR A 85 -4.53 -12.60 0.01
CA THR A 85 -3.73 -11.42 0.31
C THR A 85 -4.64 -10.20 0.46
N ASN A 86 -4.63 -9.59 1.64
CA ASN A 86 -5.47 -8.43 1.96
C ASN A 86 -4.99 -7.19 1.19
N LEU A 87 -5.74 -6.79 0.17
CA LEU A 87 -5.39 -5.69 -0.73
C LEU A 87 -5.28 -4.36 0.02
N LEU A 88 -6.13 -4.10 1.02
CA LEU A 88 -6.07 -2.83 1.74
C LEU A 88 -4.76 -2.73 2.54
N ALA A 89 -4.36 -3.81 3.21
CA ALA A 89 -3.14 -3.80 4.01
C ALA A 89 -1.90 -3.53 3.13
N VAL A 90 -1.79 -4.25 2.01
CA VAL A 90 -0.68 -4.07 1.06
C VAL A 90 -0.74 -2.69 0.40
N ALA A 91 -1.92 -2.23 -0.02
CA ALA A 91 -2.05 -0.91 -0.63
C ALA A 91 -1.65 0.23 0.31
N VAL A 92 -2.00 0.16 1.60
CA VAL A 92 -1.58 1.19 2.58
C VAL A 92 -0.06 1.16 2.78
N HIS A 93 0.56 -0.02 2.81
CA HIS A 93 2.02 -0.16 2.87
C HIS A 93 2.71 0.52 1.67
N GLU A 94 2.26 0.17 0.46
CA GLU A 94 2.85 0.69 -0.77
C GLU A 94 2.61 2.20 -0.96
N ILE A 95 1.44 2.70 -0.56
CA ILE A 95 1.17 4.14 -0.52
C ILE A 95 2.12 4.82 0.47
N GLY A 96 2.44 4.19 1.60
CA GLY A 96 3.44 4.68 2.54
C GLY A 96 4.80 4.93 1.86
N HIS A 97 5.30 3.97 1.09
CA HIS A 97 6.53 4.13 0.28
C HIS A 97 6.41 5.23 -0.76
N ALA A 98 5.29 5.27 -1.50
CA ALA A 98 5.03 6.32 -2.49
C ALA A 98 4.95 7.73 -1.86
N LEU A 99 4.65 7.82 -0.56
CA LEU A 99 4.65 9.04 0.25
C LEU A 99 5.97 9.24 1.03
N GLY A 100 6.97 8.38 0.87
CA GLY A 100 8.29 8.56 1.44
C GLY A 100 8.54 7.89 2.80
N LEU A 101 7.63 7.06 3.29
CA LEU A 101 7.88 6.26 4.48
C LEU A 101 8.85 5.11 4.15
N PRO A 102 9.90 4.88 4.96
CA PRO A 102 10.71 3.67 4.87
C PRO A 102 10.06 2.50 5.61
N HIS A 103 10.60 1.30 5.43
CA HIS A 103 10.23 0.15 6.27
C HIS A 103 10.48 0.41 7.75
N ASN A 104 9.61 -0.15 8.59
CA ASN A 104 9.78 -0.22 10.03
C ASN A 104 10.11 -1.64 10.47
N ASN A 105 11.40 -1.98 10.51
CA ASN A 105 11.85 -3.34 10.86
C ASN A 105 11.71 -3.67 12.36
N ALA A 106 11.48 -2.66 13.21
CA ALA A 106 11.46 -2.80 14.67
C ALA A 106 10.07 -3.16 15.22
N ASP A 107 8.99 -2.79 14.53
CA ASP A 107 7.62 -3.02 14.98
C ASP A 107 6.85 -3.89 13.97
N ARG A 108 6.62 -5.15 14.33
CA ARG A 108 5.86 -6.12 13.52
C ARG A 108 4.39 -5.73 13.33
N ASN A 109 3.88 -4.81 14.14
CA ASN A 109 2.50 -4.32 14.03
C ASN A 109 2.36 -3.07 13.17
N SER A 110 3.47 -2.48 12.74
CA SER A 110 3.47 -1.33 11.83
C SER A 110 3.00 -1.73 10.44
N ILE A 111 2.22 -0.85 9.80
CA ILE A 111 1.84 -1.06 8.41
C ILE A 111 3.05 -1.03 7.47
N MET A 112 4.16 -0.41 7.89
CA MET A 112 5.41 -0.35 7.14
C MET A 112 6.37 -1.50 7.48
N PHE A 113 5.94 -2.52 8.24
CA PHE A 113 6.74 -3.73 8.42
C PHE A 113 6.90 -4.46 7.06
N PRO A 114 8.11 -4.89 6.66
CA PRO A 114 8.39 -5.36 5.29
C PRO A 114 7.77 -6.72 4.94
N TYR A 115 7.27 -7.48 5.91
CA TYR A 115 6.68 -8.80 5.66
C TYR A 115 5.19 -8.76 5.89
N TYR A 116 4.43 -9.29 4.92
CA TYR A 116 2.99 -9.42 5.02
C TYR A 116 2.63 -10.37 6.17
N ASN A 117 1.69 -9.96 7.03
CA ASN A 117 1.13 -10.79 8.09
C ASN A 117 -0.38 -11.01 7.84
N PRO A 118 -0.81 -12.24 7.46
CA PRO A 118 -2.22 -12.54 7.20
C PRO A 118 -3.10 -12.48 8.46
N GLU A 119 -2.51 -12.52 9.66
CA GLU A 119 -3.25 -12.41 10.93
C GLU A 119 -3.74 -10.97 11.20
N HIS A 120 -3.20 -9.98 10.47
CA HIS A 120 -3.61 -8.58 10.60
C HIS A 120 -4.79 -8.31 9.68
N GLU A 121 -6.00 -8.64 10.16
CA GLU A 121 -7.24 -8.44 9.42
C GLU A 121 -7.47 -6.96 9.01
N GLU A 122 -6.95 -6.02 9.81
CA GLU A 122 -7.02 -4.59 9.55
C GLU A 122 -5.64 -3.92 9.59
N PRO A 123 -5.33 -3.05 8.60
CA PRO A 123 -4.11 -2.25 8.65
C PRO A 123 -4.15 -1.31 9.84
N LYS A 124 -3.09 -1.33 10.65
CA LYS A 124 -2.89 -0.42 11.78
C LYS A 124 -1.68 0.45 11.50
N LEU A 125 -1.85 1.76 11.66
CA LEU A 125 -0.73 2.69 11.62
C LEU A 125 -0.03 2.65 12.97
N ALA A 126 1.26 2.31 12.98
CA ALA A 126 2.07 2.47 14.18
C ALA A 126 2.29 3.97 14.45
N GLU A 127 2.61 4.29 15.69
CA GLU A 127 2.86 5.68 16.09
C GLU A 127 4.03 6.30 15.30
N THR A 128 5.03 5.49 14.94
CA THR A 128 6.14 5.88 14.06
C THR A 128 5.66 6.30 12.68
N ASP A 129 4.72 5.56 12.10
CA ASP A 129 4.19 5.80 10.75
C ASP A 129 3.45 7.15 10.73
N ILE A 130 2.64 7.41 11.76
CA ILE A 130 1.92 8.67 11.95
C ILE A 130 2.89 9.85 12.16
N ARG A 131 3.90 9.67 13.02
CA ARG A 131 4.88 10.73 13.31
C ARG A 131 5.70 11.11 12.08
N LEU A 132 6.16 10.12 11.31
CA LEU A 132 6.92 10.37 10.09
C LEU A 132 6.07 11.06 9.01
N MET A 133 4.82 10.64 8.82
CA MET A 133 3.90 11.35 7.92
C MET A 133 3.69 12.81 8.33
N ARG A 134 3.52 13.07 9.63
CA ARG A 134 3.42 14.45 10.15
C ARG A 134 4.72 15.22 9.93
N TYR A 135 5.87 14.61 10.12
CA TYR A 135 7.16 15.25 9.88
C TYR A 135 7.34 15.65 8.42
N LEU A 136 7.03 14.74 7.49
CA LEU A 136 7.18 14.97 6.05
C LEU A 136 6.21 16.03 5.51
N TYR A 137 4.96 16.04 5.99
CA TYR A 137 3.89 16.81 5.34
C TYR A 137 3.17 17.84 6.21
N ALA A 138 3.20 17.71 7.54
CA ALA A 138 2.47 18.61 8.45
C ALA A 138 3.38 19.60 9.19
N PHE A 139 4.65 19.24 9.42
CA PHE A 139 5.59 20.07 10.16
C PHE A 139 5.87 21.41 9.45
N PHE A 140 5.95 21.40 8.11
CA PHE A 140 6.10 22.63 7.33
C PHE A 140 4.83 23.49 7.31
N CYS A 141 3.62 22.91 7.30
CA CYS A 141 2.38 23.69 7.36
C CYS A 141 2.23 24.48 8.67
N LEU A 142 2.64 23.91 9.80
CA LEU A 142 2.52 24.58 11.11
C LEU A 142 3.51 25.73 11.30
N LEU A 143 4.68 25.69 10.67
CA LEU A 143 5.61 26.82 10.64
C LEU A 143 5.06 27.99 9.80
N PHE A 144 4.45 27.71 8.64
CA PHE A 144 3.87 28.76 7.80
C PHE A 144 2.67 29.46 8.46
N ILE A 145 1.81 28.73 9.17
CA ILE A 145 0.67 29.34 9.89
C ILE A 145 1.17 30.21 11.05
N ASN A 146 2.16 29.77 11.83
CA ASN A 146 2.62 30.53 13.01
C ASN A 146 3.54 31.72 12.66
N ILE A 147 4.20 31.73 11.49
CA ILE A 147 5.07 32.83 11.07
C ILE A 147 4.32 33.87 10.23
N PHE A 148 3.30 33.48 9.45
CA PHE A 148 2.62 34.38 8.51
C PHE A 148 1.15 34.69 8.82
N ALA A 149 0.53 34.11 9.85
CA ALA A 149 -0.77 34.60 10.30
C ALA A 149 -0.58 35.95 11.03
N PRO A 150 -1.03 37.09 10.47
CA PRO A 150 -1.03 38.35 11.20
C PRO A 150 -1.96 38.16 12.39
N SER A 151 -1.45 38.40 13.60
CA SER A 151 -2.28 38.50 14.79
C SER A 151 -3.38 39.52 14.52
N THR A 152 -4.62 39.07 14.31
CA THR A 152 -5.77 39.97 14.29
C THR A 152 -5.84 40.60 15.68
N MET A 153 -5.51 41.88 15.75
CA MET A 153 -5.67 42.73 16.93
C MET A 153 -7.09 42.54 17.47
N LYS A 154 -7.19 42.08 18.71
CA LYS A 154 -8.40 42.23 19.52
C LYS A 154 -8.44 43.69 19.97
N HIS A 155 -9.47 44.42 19.54
CA HIS A 155 -9.92 45.65 20.20
C HIS A 155 -10.89 45.27 21.32
#